data_AF-A0A923KPG4-F1
#
_entry.id   AF-A0A923KPG4-F1
#
_cell.length_a   1.000
_cell.length_b   1.000
_cell.length_c   1.000
_cell.angle_alpha   90.00
_cell.angle_beta   90.00
_cell.angle_gamma   90.00
#
_symmetry.space_group_name_H-M   'P 1'
#
loop_
_entity.id
_entity.type
_entity.pdbx_description
1 polymer ?
#
loop_
_entity_poly.entity_id
_entity_poly.type
_entity_poly.pdbx_seq_one_letter_code
_entity_poly.pdbx_strand_id
1 'polypeptide(L)'
;MSFLNIAFPATAAVPMAEVAISSIVASVRPLLGLGLFASMFVVFKPLLTGIAQALKLIVAPKKTREEKTAIRNLRNALTIRRIANDFDRSSPNMAAELRALAARG
;
A
#
# COMPACT_ATOMS: atom_id res chain seq x y z
N MET A 1 70.04 -26.76 17.08
CA MET A 1 68.96 -25.83 17.43
C MET A 1 68.41 -25.23 16.15
N SER A 2 67.10 -25.05 16.02
CA SER A 2 66.46 -24.13 15.03
C SER A 2 65.90 -24.69 13.71
N PHE A 3 65.04 -25.72 13.76
CA PHE A 3 64.03 -25.94 12.71
C PHE A 3 62.63 -26.16 13.30
N LEU A 4 62.55 -26.76 14.50
CA LEU A 4 61.29 -26.94 15.22
C LEU A 4 60.69 -25.60 15.71
N ASN A 5 61.51 -24.58 16.02
CA ASN A 5 61.00 -23.34 16.61
C ASN A 5 60.27 -22.41 15.62
N ILE A 6 60.39 -22.64 14.30
CA ILE A 6 59.72 -21.85 13.25
C ILE A 6 58.45 -22.57 12.74
N ALA A 7 58.43 -23.90 12.80
CA ALA A 7 57.29 -24.71 12.35
C ALA A 7 56.08 -24.66 13.29
N PHE A 8 56.30 -24.62 14.61
CA PHE A 8 55.23 -24.52 15.62
C PHE A 8 54.43 -23.20 15.60
N PRO A 9 55.03 -22.00 15.46
CA PRO A 9 54.26 -20.76 15.39
C PRO A 9 53.48 -20.61 14.06
N ALA A 10 54.02 -21.13 12.95
CA ALA A 10 53.32 -21.11 11.66
C ALA A 10 52.09 -22.02 11.65
N THR A 11 52.19 -23.24 12.20
CA THR A 11 51.05 -24.16 12.31
C THR A 11 49.97 -23.67 13.28
N ALA A 12 50.33 -22.88 14.31
CA ALA A 12 49.36 -22.26 15.20
C ALA A 12 48.70 -20.99 14.62
N ALA A 13 49.37 -20.28 13.70
CA ALA A 13 48.85 -19.07 13.06
C ALA A 13 47.89 -19.35 11.89
N VAL A 14 48.08 -20.45 11.15
CA VAL A 14 47.21 -20.88 10.04
C VAL A 14 45.73 -21.05 10.46
N PRO A 15 45.38 -21.77 11.55
CA PRO A 15 43.99 -21.93 11.96
C PRO A 15 43.36 -20.60 12.42
N MET A 16 44.15 -19.69 13.00
CA MET A 16 43.64 -18.36 13.38
C MET A 16 43.29 -17.50 12.16
N ALA A 17 44.12 -17.55 11.11
CA ALA A 17 43.83 -16.87 9.85
C ALA A 17 42.60 -17.47 9.14
N GLU A 18 42.44 -18.80 9.17
CA GLU A 18 41.29 -19.49 8.60
C GLU A 18 39.98 -19.16 9.32
N VAL A 19 40.01 -19.05 10.66
CA VAL A 19 38.86 -18.59 11.46
C VAL A 19 38.52 -17.12 11.18
N ALA A 20 39.52 -16.26 11.02
CA ALA A 20 39.31 -14.86 10.66
C ALA A 20 38.69 -14.71 9.25
N ILE A 21 39.20 -15.46 8.27
CA ILE A 21 38.67 -15.43 6.89
C ILE A 21 37.26 -16.02 6.84
N SER A 22 37.01 -17.15 7.50
CA SER A 22 35.70 -17.79 7.52
C SER A 22 34.64 -16.95 8.22
N SER A 23 34.98 -16.24 9.31
CA SER A 23 34.05 -15.32 9.97
C SER A 23 33.70 -14.10 9.11
N ILE A 24 34.66 -13.56 8.35
CA ILE A 24 34.41 -12.50 7.36
C ILE A 24 33.50 -13.03 6.25
N VAL A 25 33.82 -14.18 5.66
CA VAL A 25 33.02 -14.79 4.58
C VAL A 25 31.60 -15.13 5.06
N ALA A 26 31.46 -15.63 6.30
CA ALA A 26 30.18 -15.93 6.93
C ALA A 26 29.33 -14.67 7.13
N SER A 27 29.95 -13.51 7.35
CA SER A 27 29.27 -12.22 7.53
C SER A 27 28.96 -11.51 6.20
N VAL A 28 29.85 -11.63 5.22
CA VAL A 28 29.70 -11.02 3.89
C VAL A 28 28.60 -11.69 3.08
N ARG A 29 28.47 -13.02 3.15
CA ARG A 29 27.41 -13.77 2.42
C ARG A 29 25.98 -13.28 2.71
N PRO A 30 25.52 -13.15 3.96
CA PRO A 30 24.18 -12.66 4.25
C PRO A 30 24.02 -11.18 3.88
N LEU A 31 25.05 -10.35 4.06
CA LEU A 31 25.00 -8.94 3.65
C LEU A 31 24.83 -8.79 2.14
N LEU A 32 25.52 -9.59 1.33
CA LEU A 32 25.35 -9.61 -0.12
C LEU A 32 23.96 -10.13 -0.51
N GLY A 33 23.47 -11.19 0.16
CA GLY A 33 22.12 -11.70 -0.06
C GLY A 33 21.05 -10.65 0.24
N LEU A 34 21.15 -9.95 1.37
CA LEU A 34 20.25 -8.86 1.75
C LEU A 34 20.37 -7.68 0.79
N GLY A 35 21.57 -7.34 0.33
CA GLY A 35 21.79 -6.28 -0.66
C GLY A 35 21.14 -6.57 -2.01
N LEU A 36 21.25 -7.82 -2.50
CA LEU A 36 20.58 -8.27 -3.72
C LEU A 36 19.05 -8.28 -3.57
N PHE A 37 18.55 -8.71 -2.41
CA PHE A 37 17.12 -8.63 -2.13
C PHE A 37 16.64 -7.18 -2.11
N ALA A 38 17.34 -6.30 -1.39
CA ALA A 38 16.99 -4.89 -1.31
C ALA A 38 17.03 -4.20 -2.68
N SER A 39 18.06 -4.47 -3.49
CA SER A 39 18.15 -3.91 -4.84
C SER A 39 17.02 -4.41 -5.73
N MET A 40 16.62 -5.68 -5.61
CA MET A 40 15.46 -6.22 -6.31
C MET A 40 14.18 -5.46 -5.94
N PHE A 41 13.93 -5.20 -4.64
CA PHE A 41 12.79 -4.38 -4.21
C PHE A 41 12.84 -2.94 -4.73
N VAL A 42 14.02 -2.33 -4.85
CA VAL A 42 14.19 -0.98 -5.40
C VAL A 42 13.89 -0.95 -6.90
N VAL A 43 14.39 -1.94 -7.66
CA VAL A 43 14.14 -2.05 -9.10
C VAL A 43 12.66 -2.34 -9.38
N PHE A 44 12.02 -3.19 -8.58
CA PHE A 44 10.59 -3.53 -8.71
C PHE A 44 9.65 -2.59 -7.94
N LYS A 45 10.17 -1.52 -7.33
CA LYS A 45 9.36 -0.47 -6.68
C LYS A 45 8.18 0.04 -7.53
N PRO A 46 8.31 0.33 -8.85
CA PRO A 46 7.17 0.72 -9.68
C PRO A 46 6.07 -0.36 -9.74
N LEU A 47 6.45 -1.64 -9.75
CA LEU A 47 5.50 -2.75 -9.80
C LEU A 47 4.76 -2.88 -8.45
N LEU A 48 5.50 -2.84 -7.34
CA LEU A 48 4.93 -2.88 -5.99
C LEU A 48 3.98 -1.71 -5.72
N THR A 49 4.33 -0.51 -6.18
CA THR A 49 3.46 0.66 -6.06
C THR A 49 2.20 0.53 -6.92
N GLY A 50 2.29 -0.03 -8.13
CA GLY A 50 1.13 -0.37 -8.96
C GLY A 50 0.19 -1.36 -8.27
N ILE A 51 0.73 -2.45 -7.72
CA ILE A 51 -0.05 -3.45 -6.96
C ILE A 51 -0.72 -2.79 -5.74
N ALA A 52 0.02 -1.98 -4.97
CA ALA A 52 -0.53 -1.28 -3.82
C ALA A 52 -1.67 -0.32 -4.20
N GLN A 53 -1.56 0.38 -5.34
CA GLN A 53 -2.62 1.24 -5.85
C GLN A 53 -3.85 0.45 -6.30
N ALA A 54 -3.65 -0.69 -6.97
CA ALA A 54 -4.74 -1.58 -7.37
C ALA A 54 -5.48 -2.16 -6.15
N LEU A 55 -4.74 -2.66 -5.15
CA LEU A 55 -5.32 -3.10 -3.88
C LEU A 55 -6.10 -1.99 -3.19
N LYS A 56 -5.57 -0.77 -3.18
CA LYS A 56 -6.27 0.40 -2.63
C LYS A 56 -7.59 0.67 -3.36
N LEU A 57 -7.65 0.51 -4.67
CA LEU A 57 -8.87 0.70 -5.45
C LEU A 57 -9.91 -0.41 -5.19
N ILE A 58 -9.48 -1.63 -4.89
CA ILE A 58 -10.38 -2.72 -4.50
C ILE A 58 -11.03 -2.44 -3.14
N VAL A 59 -10.23 -2.00 -2.16
CA VAL A 59 -10.74 -1.72 -0.79
C VAL A 59 -11.53 -0.41 -0.74
N ALA A 60 -11.03 0.63 -1.39
CA ALA A 60 -11.61 1.96 -1.37
C ALA A 60 -11.66 2.53 -2.79
N PRO A 61 -12.68 2.15 -3.59
CA PRO A 61 -12.82 2.66 -4.95
C PRO A 61 -12.92 4.19 -4.91
N LYS A 62 -12.08 4.85 -5.71
CA LYS A 62 -12.13 6.31 -5.87
C LYS A 62 -13.39 6.66 -6.66
N LYS A 63 -14.39 7.22 -5.97
CA LYS A 63 -15.58 7.77 -6.64
C LYS A 63 -15.18 8.87 -7.61
N THR A 64 -15.66 8.78 -8.85
CA THR A 64 -15.41 9.79 -9.87
C THR A 64 -16.09 11.11 -9.49
N ARG A 65 -15.67 12.23 -10.08
CA ARG A 65 -16.32 13.54 -9.81
C ARG A 65 -17.80 13.51 -10.21
N GLU A 66 -18.10 12.89 -11.34
CA GLU A 66 -19.46 12.71 -11.84
C GLU A 66 -20.30 11.85 -10.89
N GLU A 67 -19.76 10.73 -10.42
CA GLU A 67 -20.46 9.86 -9.47
C GLU A 67 -20.77 10.60 -8.15
N LYS A 68 -19.82 11.41 -7.65
CA LYS A 68 -20.06 12.24 -6.45
C LYS A 68 -21.17 13.25 -6.66
N THR A 69 -21.20 13.92 -7.82
CA THR A 69 -22.26 14.88 -8.16
C THR A 69 -23.60 14.17 -8.31
N ALA A 70 -23.64 13.02 -8.99
CA ALA A 70 -24.86 12.23 -9.16
C ALA A 70 -25.43 11.76 -7.80
N ILE A 71 -24.56 11.28 -6.89
CA ILE A 71 -24.97 10.91 -5.53
C ILE A 71 -25.51 12.12 -4.77
N ARG A 72 -24.88 13.30 -4.90
CA ARG A 72 -25.36 14.52 -4.25
C ARG A 72 -26.74 14.93 -4.78
N ASN A 73 -26.93 14.92 -6.09
CA ASN A 73 -28.21 15.26 -6.73
C ASN A 73 -29.29 14.26 -6.31
N LEU A 74 -29.00 12.97 -6.35
CA LEU A 74 -29.91 11.92 -5.90
C LEU A 74 -30.32 12.09 -4.43
N ARG A 75 -29.37 12.42 -3.54
CA ARG A 75 -29.69 12.70 -2.12
C ARG A 75 -30.59 13.92 -1.98
N ASN A 76 -30.34 14.99 -2.74
CA ASN A 76 -31.18 16.19 -2.74
C ASN A 76 -32.61 15.87 -3.23
N ALA A 77 -32.74 15.16 -4.35
CA ALA A 77 -34.04 14.76 -4.90
C ALA A 77 -34.82 13.88 -3.90
N LEU A 78 -34.15 12.93 -3.24
CA LEU A 78 -34.76 12.09 -2.20
C LEU A 78 -35.21 12.91 -0.98
N THR A 79 -34.44 13.91 -0.55
CA THR A 79 -34.87 14.79 0.55
C THR A 79 -36.10 15.61 0.20
N ILE A 80 -36.13 16.21 -0.99
CA ILE A 80 -37.31 16.98 -1.45
C ILE A 80 -38.53 16.06 -1.55
N ARG A 81 -38.36 14.84 -2.05
CA ARG A 81 -39.46 13.86 -2.14
C ARG A 81 -40.00 13.44 -0.78
N ARG A 82 -39.15 13.32 0.25
CA ARG A 82 -39.61 13.08 1.63
C ARG A 82 -40.45 14.24 2.14
N ILE A 83 -39.96 15.47 1.97
CA ILE A 83 -40.69 16.68 2.35
C ILE A 83 -42.05 16.74 1.63
N ALA A 84 -42.07 16.46 0.33
CA ALA A 84 -43.32 16.40 -0.44
C ALA A 84 -44.31 15.38 0.12
N ASN A 85 -43.84 14.21 0.56
CA ASN A 85 -44.69 13.20 1.18
C ASN A 85 -45.22 13.63 2.56
N ASP A 86 -44.46 14.41 3.32
CA ASP A 86 -44.92 14.97 4.59
C ASP A 86 -46.04 16.00 4.39
N PHE A 87 -45.98 16.77 3.30
CA PHE A 87 -47.00 17.76 2.91
C PHE A 87 -48.21 17.17 2.16
N ASP A 88 -48.19 15.89 1.79
CA ASP A 88 -49.25 15.27 0.97
C ASP A 88 -50.62 15.29 1.67
N ARG A 89 -50.63 15.27 3.01
CA ARG A 89 -51.86 15.32 3.83
C ARG A 89 -52.38 16.74 4.09
N SER A 90 -51.49 17.74 4.11
CA SER A 90 -51.83 19.12 4.48
C SER A 90 -52.05 20.00 3.25
N SER A 91 -51.24 19.83 2.20
CA SER A 91 -51.29 20.62 0.97
C SER A 91 -50.87 19.79 -0.25
N PRO A 92 -51.81 19.06 -0.88
CA PRO A 92 -51.50 18.17 -2.01
C PRO A 92 -50.95 18.93 -3.23
N ASN A 93 -51.32 20.20 -3.43
CA ASN A 93 -50.76 21.02 -4.50
C ASN A 93 -49.26 21.32 -4.27
N MET A 94 -48.89 21.67 -3.03
CA MET A 94 -47.49 21.93 -2.67
C MET A 94 -46.66 20.65 -2.77
N ALA A 95 -47.22 19.50 -2.36
CA ALA A 95 -46.58 18.21 -2.54
C ALA A 95 -46.32 17.86 -4.01
N ALA A 96 -47.24 18.21 -4.93
CA ALA A 96 -47.06 18.03 -6.36
C ALA A 96 -45.93 18.91 -6.92
N GLU A 97 -45.86 20.18 -6.51
CA GLU A 97 -44.78 21.09 -6.91
C GLU A 97 -43.41 20.62 -6.41
N LEU A 98 -43.32 20.18 -5.16
CA LEU A 98 -42.08 19.64 -4.59
C LEU A 98 -41.64 18.34 -5.30
N ARG A 99 -42.58 17.47 -5.68
CA ARG A 99 -42.28 16.29 -6.51
C ARG A 99 -41.78 16.68 -7.91
N ALA A 100 -42.38 17.71 -8.52
CA ALA A 100 -41.94 18.22 -9.81
C ALA A 100 -40.55 18.87 -9.72
N LEU A 101 -40.24 19.57 -8.63
CA LEU A 101 -38.90 20.13 -8.37
C LEU A 101 -37.85 19.01 -8.20
N ALA A 102 -38.18 17.97 -7.45
CA ALA A 102 -37.31 16.81 -7.25
C ALA A 102 -37.04 16.02 -8.55
N ALA A 103 -37.94 16.06 -9.53
CA ALA A 103 -37.78 15.39 -10.82
C ALA A 103 -36.89 16.16 -11.81
N ARG A 104 -36.60 17.44 -11.55
CA ARG A 104 -35.83 18.32 -12.44
C ARG A 104 -34.36 18.50 -12.03
N GLY A 105 -34.01 18.17 -10.80
CA GLY A 105 -32.65 18.27 -10.25
C GLY A 105 -31.96 16.92 -10.14
#